data_AF-A0A8S4RU49-F1
#
_entry.id   AF-A0A8S4RU49-F1
#
_cell.length_a   1.000
_cell.length_b   1.000
_cell.length_c   1.000
_cell.angle_alpha   90.00
_cell.angle_beta   90.00
_cell.angle_gamma   90.00
#
_symmetry.space_group_name_H-M   'P 1'
#
loop_
_entity.id
_entity.type
_entity.pdbx_description
1 polymer ?
#
loop_
_entity_poly.entity_id
_entity_poly.type
_entity_poly.pdbx_seq_one_letter_code
_entity_poly.pdbx_strand_id
1 'polypeptide(L)'
;MYCEATDVAFINPANVVFVYMLVRELVDGERIARPQELQAVVLTCLYLSYSYMGNEISYPLKPFLVEDSKDKFWDRCLLIVDRLSFNMLRINSEPGFFTEVFTELKACGAVDTPPPAPPHPAPPPPHAISAA
;
A
#
# COMPACT_ATOMS: atom_id res chain seq x y z
N MET A 1 -28.58 -1.59 16.01
CA MET A 1 -27.24 -2.10 16.34
C MET A 1 -26.29 -1.44 15.35
N TYR A 2 -25.98 -0.17 15.59
CA TYR A 2 -25.11 0.62 14.72
C TYR A 2 -23.67 0.32 15.12
N CYS A 3 -22.86 -0.04 14.12
CA CYS A 3 -21.46 -0.40 14.28
C CYS A 3 -20.72 0.64 15.13
N GLU A 4 -20.13 0.20 16.23
CA GLU A 4 -19.10 1.00 16.89
C GLU A 4 -17.94 1.18 15.93
N ALA A 5 -17.42 2.41 15.84
CA ALA A 5 -16.10 2.63 15.29
C ALA A 5 -15.14 1.73 16.08
N THR A 6 -14.38 0.89 15.39
CA THR A 6 -13.44 -0.05 16.03
C THR A 6 -12.48 0.74 16.93
N ASP A 7 -12.35 0.33 18.19
CA ASP A 7 -11.45 0.97 19.19
C ASP A 7 -9.97 0.99 18.76
N VAL A 8 -9.60 0.16 17.78
CA VAL A 8 -8.29 0.15 17.13
C VAL A 8 -8.44 0.34 15.63
N ALA A 9 -7.79 1.36 15.07
CA ALA A 9 -7.75 1.56 13.63
C ALA A 9 -6.97 0.41 12.97
N PHE A 10 -7.59 -0.26 11.99
CA PHE A 10 -6.93 -1.31 11.19
C PHE A 10 -5.69 -0.77 10.45
N ILE A 11 -5.72 0.49 10.02
CA ILE A 11 -4.61 1.10 9.29
C ILE A 11 -3.47 1.40 10.26
N ASN A 12 -2.46 0.53 10.23
CA ASN A 12 -1.18 0.68 10.90
C ASN A 12 -0.06 0.25 9.93
N PRO A 13 1.23 0.52 10.23
CA PRO A 13 2.32 0.21 9.32
C PRO A 13 2.36 -1.25 8.86
N ALA A 14 2.17 -2.22 9.75
CA ALA A 14 2.22 -3.65 9.39
C ALA A 14 1.07 -4.05 8.45
N ASN A 15 -0.14 -3.56 8.72
CA ASN A 15 -1.31 -3.87 7.90
C ASN A 15 -1.22 -3.21 6.52
N VAL A 16 -0.59 -2.03 6.40
CA VAL A 16 -0.33 -1.40 5.10
C VAL A 16 0.67 -2.24 4.27
N VAL A 17 1.70 -2.82 4.91
CA VAL A 17 2.62 -3.75 4.24
C VAL A 17 1.88 -4.98 3.71
N PHE A 18 0.96 -5.53 4.51
CA PHE A 18 0.12 -6.66 4.09
C PHE A 18 -0.78 -6.30 2.90
N VAL A 19 -1.46 -5.14 2.95
CA VAL A 19 -2.30 -4.66 1.84
C VAL A 19 -1.45 -4.47 0.58
N TYR A 20 -0.26 -3.86 0.70
CA TYR A 20 0.66 -3.69 -0.42
C TYR A 20 1.06 -5.03 -1.06
N MET A 21 1.36 -6.05 -0.25
CA MET A 21 1.67 -7.41 -0.74
C MET A 21 0.55 -7.98 -1.62
N LEU A 22 -0.72 -7.76 -1.25
CA LEU A 22 -1.85 -8.20 -2.07
C LEU A 22 -2.02 -7.35 -3.34
N VAL A 23 -1.90 -6.02 -3.22
CA VAL A 23 -2.16 -5.09 -4.32
C VAL A 23 -1.10 -5.23 -5.42
N ARG A 24 0.18 -5.37 -5.08
CA ARG A 24 1.27 -5.43 -6.07
C ARG A 24 1.19 -6.63 -7.02
N GLU A 25 0.53 -7.71 -6.60
CA GLU A 25 0.32 -8.93 -7.40
C GLU A 25 -0.92 -8.84 -8.32
N LEU A 26 -1.81 -7.87 -8.06
CA LEU A 26 -3.05 -7.69 -8.82
C LEU A 26 -3.03 -6.48 -9.75
N VAL A 27 -2.20 -5.49 -9.46
CA VAL A 27 -2.11 -4.23 -10.20
C VAL A 27 -0.86 -4.24 -11.07
N ASP A 28 -0.96 -4.89 -12.22
CA ASP A 28 0.05 -4.78 -13.27
C ASP A 28 -0.29 -3.58 -14.17
N GLY A 29 0.71 -2.76 -14.50
CA GLY A 29 0.53 -1.45 -15.16
C GLY A 29 -0.23 -1.44 -16.50
N GLU A 30 -0.40 -2.59 -17.14
CA GLU A 30 -1.14 -2.76 -18.41
C GLU A 30 -2.55 -3.34 -18.23
N ARG A 31 -2.92 -3.82 -17.03
CA ARG A 31 -4.18 -4.55 -16.79
C ARG A 31 -5.35 -3.68 -16.34
N ILE A 32 -5.10 -2.50 -15.78
CA ILE A 32 -6.15 -1.66 -15.20
C ILE A 32 -6.31 -0.38 -16.02
N ALA A 33 -7.43 -0.29 -16.74
CA ALA A 33 -7.67 0.81 -17.67
C ALA A 33 -8.40 2.00 -17.02
N ARG A 34 -9.12 1.75 -15.92
CA ARG A 34 -10.00 2.76 -15.29
C ARG A 34 -9.73 2.91 -13.79
N PRO A 35 -9.80 4.14 -13.23
CA PRO A 35 -9.67 4.36 -11.79
C PRO A 35 -10.66 3.55 -10.94
N GLN A 36 -11.86 3.31 -11.44
CA GLN A 36 -12.89 2.53 -10.75
C GLN A 36 -12.50 1.05 -10.62
N GLU A 37 -11.85 0.49 -11.64
CA GLU A 37 -11.32 -0.87 -11.61
C GLU A 37 -10.19 -0.98 -10.57
N LEU A 38 -9.29 0.02 -10.53
CA LEU A 38 -8.24 0.10 -9.51
C LEU A 38 -8.86 0.16 -8.11
N GLN A 39 -9.84 1.03 -7.90
CA GLN A 39 -10.53 1.18 -6.63
C GLN A 39 -11.17 -0.15 -6.18
N ALA A 40 -11.84 -0.85 -7.10
CA ALA A 40 -12.45 -2.14 -6.81
C ALA A 40 -11.42 -3.20 -6.41
N VAL A 41 -10.29 -3.29 -7.11
CA VAL A 41 -9.18 -4.19 -6.75
C VAL A 41 -8.62 -3.85 -5.37
N VAL A 42 -8.28 -2.58 -5.12
CA VAL A 42 -7.71 -2.13 -3.84
C VAL A 42 -8.67 -2.38 -2.69
N LEU A 43 -9.98 -2.11 -2.85
CA LEU A 43 -10.96 -2.37 -1.80
C LEU A 43 -11.21 -3.87 -1.57
N THR A 44 -11.06 -4.70 -2.60
CA THR A 44 -11.10 -6.16 -2.43
C THR A 44 -9.90 -6.65 -1.61
N CYS A 45 -8.69 -6.16 -1.91
CA CYS A 45 -7.49 -6.44 -1.12
C CYS A 45 -7.64 -5.94 0.32
N LEU A 46 -8.21 -4.74 0.51
CA LEU A 46 -8.44 -4.17 1.83
C LEU A 46 -9.44 -5.02 2.62
N TYR A 47 -10.56 -5.44 2.00
CA TYR A 47 -11.53 -6.33 2.63
C TYR A 47 -10.90 -7.63 3.12
N LEU A 48 -10.11 -8.30 2.27
CA LEU A 48 -9.40 -9.52 2.66
C LEU A 48 -8.37 -9.28 3.78
N SER A 49 -7.70 -8.13 3.75
CA SER A 49 -6.76 -7.75 4.81
C SER A 49 -7.48 -7.55 6.14
N TYR A 50 -8.65 -6.91 6.14
CA TYR A 50 -9.53 -6.84 7.32
C TYR A 50 -9.95 -8.24 7.77
N SER A 51 -10.40 -9.10 6.85
CA SER A 51 -10.83 -10.47 7.19
C SER A 51 -9.71 -11.35 7.75
N TYR A 52 -8.46 -11.13 7.35
CA TYR A 52 -7.32 -11.97 7.74
C TYR A 52 -6.53 -11.40 8.94
N MET A 53 -6.21 -10.11 8.93
CA MET A 53 -5.38 -9.43 9.94
C MET A 53 -6.21 -8.65 10.97
N GLY A 54 -7.52 -8.55 10.78
CA GLY A 54 -8.42 -7.81 11.66
C GLY A 54 -8.67 -8.52 12.98
N ASN A 55 -8.94 -7.74 14.03
CA ASN A 55 -9.23 -8.26 15.37
C ASN A 55 -10.70 -8.70 15.52
N GLU A 56 -11.59 -8.23 14.65
CA GLU A 56 -13.01 -8.56 14.71
C GLU A 56 -13.30 -9.87 13.98
N ILE A 57 -14.29 -10.60 14.47
CA ILE A 57 -14.73 -11.87 13.86
C ILE A 57 -15.33 -11.69 12.46
N SER A 58 -15.78 -10.48 12.11
CA SER A 58 -16.35 -10.20 10.79
C SER A 58 -16.36 -8.70 10.50
N TYR A 59 -16.33 -8.37 9.21
CA TYR A 59 -16.44 -6.99 8.72
C TYR A 59 -17.54 -6.90 7.66
N PRO A 60 -18.39 -5.84 7.69
CA PRO A 60 -19.47 -5.68 6.74
C PRO A 60 -18.93 -5.44 5.32
N LEU A 61 -19.58 -6.00 4.31
CA LEU A 61 -19.17 -5.85 2.90
C LEU A 61 -19.37 -4.43 2.35
N LYS A 62 -20.42 -3.73 2.80
CA LYS A 62 -20.90 -2.47 2.20
C LYS A 62 -19.82 -1.40 1.99
N PRO A 63 -18.85 -1.17 2.91
CA PRO A 63 -17.79 -0.18 2.71
C PRO A 63 -16.80 -0.53 1.59
N PHE A 64 -16.69 -1.80 1.20
CA PHE A 64 -15.68 -2.30 0.26
C PHE A 64 -16.24 -2.55 -1.15
N LEU A 65 -17.56 -2.67 -1.27
CA LEU A 65 -18.23 -2.94 -2.54
C LEU A 65 -18.55 -1.63 -3.26
N VAL A 66 -17.77 -1.32 -4.31
CA VAL A 66 -17.97 -0.16 -5.20
C VAL A 66 -18.48 -0.54 -6.59
N GLU A 67 -18.59 -1.84 -6.86
CA GLU A 67 -19.09 -2.38 -8.13
C GLU A 67 -20.56 -2.80 -8.00
N ASP A 68 -21.33 -2.70 -9.08
CA ASP A 68 -22.75 -3.11 -9.10
C ASP A 68 -22.92 -4.63 -8.96
N SER A 69 -21.91 -5.40 -9.39
CA SER A 69 -21.93 -6.87 -9.36
C SER A 69 -21.16 -7.38 -8.14
N LYS A 70 -21.89 -7.99 -7.20
CA LYS A 70 -21.30 -8.71 -6.05
C LYS A 70 -20.49 -9.93 -6.48
N ASP A 71 -20.91 -10.61 -7.54
CA ASP A 71 -20.23 -11.83 -8.00
C ASP A 71 -18.80 -11.52 -8.43
N LYS A 72 -18.58 -10.41 -9.16
CA LYS A 72 -17.22 -9.96 -9.52
C LYS A 72 -16.32 -9.72 -8.31
N PHE A 73 -16.88 -9.16 -7.24
CA PHE A 73 -16.14 -8.95 -6.00
C PHE A 73 -15.73 -10.29 -5.39
N TRP A 74 -16.66 -11.24 -5.28
CA TRP A 74 -16.39 -12.56 -4.69
C TRP A 74 -15.46 -13.42 -5.54
N ASP A 75 -15.61 -13.41 -6.86
CA ASP A 75 -14.69 -14.07 -7.78
C ASP A 75 -13.27 -13.55 -7.61
N ARG A 76 -13.11 -12.23 -7.44
CA ARG A 76 -11.81 -11.61 -7.15
C ARG A 76 -11.27 -12.02 -5.77
N CYS A 77 -12.13 -12.12 -4.74
CA CYS A 77 -11.72 -12.64 -3.44
C CYS A 77 -11.17 -14.07 -3.54
N LEU A 78 -11.89 -14.97 -4.22
CA LEU A 78 -11.47 -16.35 -4.41
C LEU A 78 -10.15 -16.43 -5.17
N LEU A 79 -9.99 -15.63 -6.23
CA LEU A 79 -8.75 -15.54 -7.00
C LEU A 79 -7.56 -15.11 -6.14
N ILE A 80 -7.74 -14.10 -5.27
CA ILE A 80 -6.68 -13.62 -4.38
C ILE A 80 -6.30 -14.71 -3.38
N VAL A 81 -7.28 -15.35 -2.74
CA VAL A 81 -7.02 -16.38 -1.73
C VAL A 81 -6.31 -17.59 -2.36
N ASP A 82 -6.77 -18.05 -3.52
CA ASP A 82 -6.16 -19.16 -4.25
C ASP A 82 -4.67 -18.88 -4.57
N ARG A 83 -4.36 -17.66 -5.02
CA ARG A 83 -3.00 -17.29 -5.44
C ARG A 83 -2.08 -16.90 -4.29
N LEU A 84 -2.59 -16.17 -3.31
CA LEU A 84 -1.76 -15.45 -2.33
C LEU A 84 -1.89 -15.98 -0.90
N SER A 85 -2.75 -16.96 -0.63
CA SER A 85 -2.90 -17.54 0.72
C SER A 85 -1.58 -18.00 1.33
N PHE A 86 -0.68 -18.58 0.53
CA PHE A 86 0.67 -18.94 0.98
C PHE A 86 1.45 -17.70 1.46
N ASN A 87 1.47 -16.62 0.68
CA ASN A 87 2.17 -15.39 1.04
C ASN A 87 1.51 -14.66 2.22
N MET A 88 0.18 -14.74 2.35
CA MET A 88 -0.58 -14.21 3.49
C MET A 88 -0.19 -14.89 4.81
N LEU A 89 0.07 -16.20 4.79
CA LEU A 89 0.62 -16.90 5.94
C LEU A 89 2.11 -16.59 6.13
N ARG A 90 2.89 -16.65 5.05
CA ARG A 90 4.35 -16.46 5.06
C ARG A 90 4.76 -15.12 5.66
N ILE A 91 4.06 -14.04 5.34
CA ILE A 91 4.37 -12.70 5.86
C ILE A 91 4.18 -12.57 7.38
N ASN A 92 3.38 -13.46 7.97
CA ASN A 92 3.19 -13.55 9.42
C ASN A 92 4.16 -14.53 10.09
N SER A 93 4.58 -15.58 9.39
CA SER A 93 5.47 -16.62 9.93
C SER A 93 6.96 -16.34 9.72
N GLU A 94 7.32 -15.55 8.71
CA GLU A 94 8.70 -15.28 8.31
C GLU A 94 9.03 -13.77 8.42
N PRO A 95 9.73 -13.34 9.48
CA PRO A 95 10.12 -11.93 9.64
C PRO A 95 10.99 -11.40 8.49
N GLY A 96 11.77 -12.27 7.85
CA GLY A 96 12.57 -11.93 6.67
C GLY A 96 11.69 -11.48 5.50
N PHE A 97 10.64 -12.25 5.19
CA PHE A 97 9.71 -11.92 4.11
C PHE A 97 8.94 -10.61 4.39
N PHE A 98 8.51 -10.38 5.64
CA PHE A 98 7.92 -9.08 6.01
C PHE A 98 8.90 -7.91 5.75
N THR A 99 10.17 -8.08 6.12
CA THR A 99 11.20 -7.05 5.95
C THR A 99 11.47 -6.75 4.47
N GLU A 100 11.48 -7.78 3.62
CA GLU A 100 11.58 -7.65 2.17
C GLU A 100 10.43 -6.79 1.63
N VAL A 101 9.18 -7.20 1.89
CA VAL A 101 7.98 -6.49 1.41
C VAL A 101 7.91 -5.05 1.94
N PHE A 102 8.26 -4.82 3.22
CA PHE A 102 8.32 -3.49 3.80
C PHE A 102 9.37 -2.61 3.11
N THR A 103 10.51 -3.18 2.75
CA THR A 103 11.58 -2.45 2.05
C THR A 103 11.16 -2.08 0.64
N GLU A 104 10.50 -3.00 -0.08
CA GLU A 104 9.93 -2.74 -1.39
C GLU A 104 8.90 -1.60 -1.35
N LEU A 105 7.97 -1.63 -0.39
CA LEU A 105 6.96 -0.58 -0.22
C LEU A 105 7.60 0.80 -0.01
N LYS A 106 8.67 0.89 0.80
CA LYS A 106 9.39 2.15 1.00
C LYS A 106 10.05 2.66 -0.29
N ALA A 107 10.55 1.76 -1.13
CA ALA A 107 11.20 2.12 -2.39
C ALA A 107 10.22 2.81 -3.37
N CYS A 108 8.93 2.48 -3.34
CA CYS A 108 7.91 3.15 -4.15
C CYS A 108 7.82 4.66 -3.87
N GLY A 109 8.10 5.11 -2.64
CA GLY A 109 8.10 6.53 -2.27
C GLY A 109 9.42 7.25 -2.52
N ALA A 110 10.50 6.54 -2.83
CA ALA A 110 11.83 7.13 -3.02
C ALA A 110 12.09 7.62 -4.46
N VAL A 111 11.26 7.21 -5.42
CA VAL A 111 11.43 7.50 -6.85
C VAL A 111 11.30 9.00 -7.18
N ASP A 112 10.66 9.78 -6.31
CA ASP A 112 10.38 11.21 -6.53
C ASP A 112 11.40 12.19 -5.91
N THR A 113 12.54 11.72 -5.39
CA THR A 113 13.56 12.63 -4.84
C THR A 113 14.56 13.02 -5.94
N PRO A 114 14.55 14.27 -6.46
CA PRO A 114 15.58 14.70 -7.40
C PRO A 114 16.95 14.65 -6.71
N PRO A 115 18.04 14.32 -7.43
CA PRO A 115 19.38 14.33 -6.86
C PRO A 115 19.67 15.71 -6.24
N PRO A 116 20.35 15.77 -5.08
CA PRO A 116 20.70 17.03 -4.47
C PRO A 116 21.50 17.88 -5.47
N ALA A 117 21.12 19.15 -5.60
CA ALA A 117 21.80 20.07 -6.50
C ALA A 117 23.32 20.08 -6.19
N PRO A 118 24.19 20.17 -7.22
CA PRO A 118 25.62 20.24 -7.00
C PRO A 118 25.95 21.41 -6.07
N PRO A 119 26.97 21.29 -5.19
CA PRO A 119 27.34 22.34 -4.27
C PRO A 119 27.61 23.63 -5.05
N HIS A 120 26.87 24.69 -4.72
CA HIS A 120 27.02 26.00 -5.32
C HIS A 120 28.50 26.45 -5.18
N PRO A 121 29.16 26.94 -6.24
CA PRO A 121 30.51 27.45 -6.11
C PRO A 121 30.53 28.59 -5.09
N ALA A 122 31.53 28.58 -4.21
CA ALA A 122 31.69 29.57 -3.16
C ALA A 122 31.65 31.00 -3.74
N PRO A 123 30.99 31.96 -3.08
CA PRO A 123 30.97 33.34 -3.54
C PRO A 123 32.40 33.89 -3.62
N PRO A 124 32.72 34.68 -4.66
CA PRO A 124 34.05 35.25 -4.81
C PRO A 124 34.39 36.14 -3.60
N PRO A 125 35.67 36.16 -3.17
CA PRO A 125 36.08 36.94 -2.02
C PRO A 125 35.84 38.44 -2.28
N PRO A 126 35.49 39.24 -1.25
CA PRO A 126 35.26 40.66 -1.41
C PRO A 126 36.54 41.35 -1.88
N HIS A 127 36.44 42.12 -2.96
CA HIS A 127 37.54 42.95 -3.44
C HIS A 127 37.95 43.95 -2.37
N ALA A 128 39.20 43.89 -1.92
CA ALA A 128 39.77 44.85 -0.99
C ALA A 128 39.76 46.24 -1.65
N ILE A 129 39.01 47.17 -1.05
CA ILE A 129 39.05 48.58 -1.43
C ILE A 129 40.40 49.12 -0.95
N SER A 130 41.32 49.40 -1.88
CA SER A 130 42.56 50.11 -1.58
C SER A 130 42.21 51.57 -1.30
N ALA A 131 42.36 52.00 -0.04
CA ALA A 131 42.30 53.41 0.31
C ALA A 131 43.57 54.11 -0.22
N ALA A 132 43.38 55.25 -0.89
CA ALA A 132 44.42 56.20 -1.27
C ALA A 132 44.30 57.45 -0.40
#